data_AF-A0A960VBX1-F1
#
_entry.id   AF-A0A960VBX1-F1
#
_cell.length_a   1.000
_cell.length_b   1.000
_cell.length_c   1.000
_cell.angle_alpha   90.00
_cell.angle_beta   90.00
_cell.angle_gamma   90.00
#
_symmetry.space_group_name_H-M   'P 1'
#
loop_
_entity.id
_entity.type
_entity.pdbx_description
1 polymer ?
#
loop_
_entity_poly.entity_id
_entity_poly.type
_entity_poly.pdbx_seq_one_letter_code
_entity_poly.pdbx_strand_id
1 'polypeptide(L)'
;MSTKNLLKGFKRPKKIEYVTEVNTPNYGKFVAEPFERGFATTIGNSLRRTLMSSIEGSAISAIRIDGVTHEFSYITGITEDVSRIILNLKQVRIKYEPEDKDQSKIIHVEMKGPGYFKAGDLAVDSSIEIMNPDLVIATLNEDANLVMDLEIQRG
;
A
#
# COMPACT_ATOMS: atom_id res chain seq x y z
N MET A 1 10.63 -1.02 -49.49
CA MET A 1 10.60 0.38 -48.99
C MET A 1 11.54 0.50 -47.81
N SER A 2 12.50 1.43 -47.87
CA SER A 2 13.55 1.61 -46.85
C SER A 2 12.97 2.23 -45.58
N THR A 3 13.03 1.51 -44.46
CA THR A 3 12.56 1.92 -43.11
C THR A 3 13.42 3.02 -42.47
N LYS A 4 14.49 3.49 -43.14
CA LYS A 4 15.50 4.38 -42.53
C LYS A 4 15.06 5.82 -42.24
N ASN A 5 13.81 6.23 -42.54
CA ASN A 5 13.37 7.63 -42.40
C ASN A 5 12.01 7.85 -41.71
N LEU A 6 11.37 6.82 -41.14
CA LEU A 6 10.01 6.95 -40.59
C LEU A 6 9.85 7.93 -39.41
N LEU A 7 10.93 8.24 -38.68
CA LEU A 7 10.87 9.07 -37.48
C LEU A 7 11.43 10.49 -37.68
N LYS A 8 11.81 10.85 -38.91
CA LYS A 8 12.38 12.17 -39.21
C LYS A 8 11.30 13.25 -39.02
N GLY A 9 11.49 14.15 -38.05
CA GLY A 9 10.56 15.25 -37.76
C GLY A 9 9.56 14.98 -36.62
N PHE A 10 9.58 13.79 -36.02
CA PHE A 10 8.71 13.44 -34.90
C PHE A 10 9.05 14.25 -33.62
N LYS A 11 8.08 14.98 -33.07
CA LYS A 11 8.27 15.78 -31.85
C LYS A 11 8.27 14.89 -30.60
N ARG A 12 9.46 14.73 -30.02
CA ARG A 12 9.68 14.10 -28.71
C ARG A 12 9.73 15.15 -27.60
N PRO A 13 9.28 14.82 -26.38
CA PRO A 13 9.44 15.71 -25.24
C PRO A 13 10.93 15.99 -25.01
N LYS A 14 11.26 17.27 -24.77
CA LYS A 14 12.66 17.72 -24.60
C LYS A 14 13.13 17.63 -23.15
N LYS A 15 12.19 17.74 -22.21
CA LYS A 15 12.43 17.68 -20.77
C LYS A 15 11.22 17.10 -20.06
N ILE A 16 11.48 16.59 -18.86
CA ILE A 16 10.47 16.23 -17.87
C ILE A 16 10.76 17.10 -16.65
N GLU A 17 9.76 17.87 -16.22
CA GLU A 17 9.87 18.77 -15.06
C GLU A 17 9.05 18.21 -13.91
N TYR A 18 9.66 18.12 -12.74
CA TYR A 18 8.96 17.83 -11.49
C TYR A 18 8.44 19.14 -10.91
N VAL A 19 7.10 19.25 -10.79
CA VAL A 19 6.43 20.46 -10.29
C VAL A 19 6.38 20.39 -8.77
N THR A 20 7.18 21.23 -8.11
CA THR A 20 7.33 21.26 -6.65
C THR A 20 6.31 22.13 -5.93
N GLU A 21 5.45 22.85 -6.66
CA GLU A 21 4.46 23.79 -6.09
C GLU A 21 3.39 23.08 -5.23
N VAL A 22 3.17 21.78 -5.45
CA VAL A 22 2.28 20.94 -4.64
C VAL A 22 3.12 19.93 -3.88
N ASN A 23 3.70 20.34 -2.77
CA ASN A 23 4.53 19.48 -1.93
C ASN A 23 3.68 18.79 -0.86
N THR A 24 3.01 17.69 -1.24
CA THR A 24 2.43 16.77 -0.25
C THR A 24 3.19 15.45 -0.33
N PRO A 25 3.38 14.73 0.79
CA PRO A 25 4.23 13.54 0.82
C PRO A 25 3.78 12.40 -0.10
N ASN A 26 2.52 12.40 -0.55
CA ASN A 26 1.94 11.35 -1.38
C ASN A 26 1.55 11.83 -2.79
N TYR A 27 1.95 13.04 -3.21
CA TYR A 27 1.61 13.60 -4.52
C TYR A 27 2.86 14.03 -5.27
N GLY A 28 2.95 13.62 -6.54
CA GLY A 28 3.97 14.09 -7.46
C GLY A 28 3.33 14.50 -8.78
N LYS A 29 3.75 15.64 -9.33
CA LYS A 29 3.34 16.11 -10.65
C LYS A 29 4.55 16.24 -11.57
N PHE A 30 4.49 15.54 -12.70
CA PHE A 30 5.51 15.59 -13.73
C PHE A 30 4.91 16.17 -15.01
N VAL A 31 5.60 17.13 -15.61
CA VAL A 31 5.20 17.77 -16.88
C VAL A 31 6.23 17.43 -17.94
N ALA A 32 5.80 16.82 -19.04
CA ALA A 32 6.65 16.48 -20.17
C ALA A 32 6.11 17.14 -21.44
N GLU A 33 6.96 17.89 -22.14
CA GLU A 33 6.59 18.61 -23.35
C GLU A 33 7.81 18.91 -24.24
N PRO A 34 7.62 19.19 -25.54
CA PRO A 34 6.37 19.07 -26.32
C PRO A 34 6.15 17.64 -26.86
N PHE A 35 4.89 17.26 -27.06
CA PHE A 35 4.53 16.02 -27.75
C PHE A 35 3.98 16.30 -29.16
N GLU A 36 4.20 15.36 -30.08
CA GLU A 36 3.42 15.28 -31.31
C GLU A 36 1.92 15.13 -30.99
N ARG A 37 1.04 15.68 -31.85
CA ARG A 37 -0.41 15.63 -31.63
C ARG A 37 -0.86 14.18 -31.44
N GLY A 38 -1.60 13.91 -30.36
CA GLY A 38 -2.12 12.59 -30.01
C GLY A 38 -1.16 11.70 -29.21
N PHE A 39 0.17 11.91 -29.29
CA PHE A 39 1.14 11.06 -28.59
C PHE A 39 1.14 11.25 -27.07
N ALA A 40 0.81 12.45 -26.59
CA ALA A 40 0.64 12.70 -25.16
C ALA A 40 -0.40 11.75 -24.54
N THR A 41 -1.54 11.55 -25.22
CA THR A 41 -2.60 10.66 -24.76
C THR A 41 -2.17 9.18 -24.82
N THR A 42 -1.49 8.77 -25.90
CA THR A 42 -0.97 7.40 -26.04
C THR A 42 0.00 7.07 -24.90
N ILE A 43 0.97 7.94 -24.65
CA ILE A 43 1.98 7.74 -23.61
C ILE A 43 1.33 7.85 -22.22
N GLY A 44 0.49 8.85 -21.98
CA GLY A 44 -0.20 9.04 -20.72
C GLY A 44 -1.08 7.85 -20.34
N ASN A 45 -1.82 7.27 -21.28
CA ASN A 45 -2.63 6.08 -21.04
C ASN A 45 -1.77 4.85 -20.74
N SER A 46 -0.68 4.66 -21.49
CA SER A 46 0.26 3.56 -21.23
C SER A 46 0.89 3.68 -19.84
N LEU A 47 1.41 4.87 -19.49
CA LEU A 47 1.99 5.13 -18.17
C LEU A 47 0.97 4.93 -17.06
N ARG A 48 -0.26 5.45 -17.20
CA ARG A 48 -1.34 5.24 -16.22
C ARG A 48 -1.60 3.76 -15.99
N ARG A 49 -1.65 2.95 -17.04
CA ARG A 49 -1.85 1.50 -16.93
C ARG A 49 -0.69 0.84 -16.19
N THR A 50 0.54 1.12 -16.61
CA THR A 50 1.74 0.55 -15.99
C THR A 50 1.85 0.92 -14.50
N LEU A 51 1.61 2.19 -14.15
CA LEU A 51 1.66 2.65 -12.76
C LEU A 51 0.56 2.01 -11.89
N MET A 52 -0.61 1.71 -12.47
CA MET A 52 -1.71 1.08 -11.72
C MET A 52 -1.58 -0.45 -11.60
N SER A 53 -0.78 -1.10 -12.44
CA SER A 53 -0.74 -2.57 -12.51
C SER A 53 0.61 -3.20 -12.18
N SER A 54 1.70 -2.43 -12.18
CA SER A 54 3.06 -2.98 -12.17
C SER A 54 3.97 -2.36 -11.11
N ILE A 55 3.41 -1.53 -10.24
CA ILE A 55 4.12 -1.07 -9.04
C ILE A 55 3.99 -2.18 -8.01
N GLU A 56 5.12 -2.81 -7.71
CA GLU A 56 5.21 -3.78 -6.63
C GLU A 56 5.04 -3.08 -5.27
N GLY A 57 4.41 -3.77 -4.33
CA GLY A 57 4.26 -3.31 -2.95
C GLY A 57 4.14 -4.49 -1.99
N SER A 58 4.20 -4.19 -0.70
CA SER A 58 3.95 -5.15 0.36
C SER A 58 2.64 -4.79 1.06
N ALA A 59 1.81 -5.78 1.34
CA ALA A 59 0.54 -5.59 2.01
C ALA A 59 0.18 -6.79 2.88
N ILE A 60 -0.75 -6.58 3.81
CA ILE A 60 -1.38 -7.67 4.55
C ILE A 60 -2.32 -8.41 3.59
N SER A 61 -2.01 -9.66 3.28
CA SER A 61 -2.74 -10.50 2.33
C SER A 61 -3.79 -11.37 3.01
N ALA A 62 -3.53 -11.80 4.25
CA ALA A 62 -4.44 -12.62 5.04
C ALA A 62 -4.38 -12.24 6.52
N ILE A 63 -5.48 -12.52 7.22
CA ILE A 63 -5.55 -12.39 8.68
C ILE A 63 -6.27 -13.59 9.27
N ARG A 64 -5.90 -13.94 10.50
CA ARG A 64 -6.61 -14.90 11.35
C ARG A 64 -6.78 -14.27 12.71
N ILE A 65 -8.01 -14.17 13.20
CA ILE A 65 -8.31 -13.62 14.52
C ILE A 65 -8.91 -14.73 15.37
N ASP A 66 -8.39 -14.89 16.59
CA ASP A 66 -8.89 -15.94 17.48
C ASP A 66 -10.35 -15.67 17.90
N GLY A 67 -11.15 -16.73 17.96
CA GLY A 67 -12.58 -16.65 18.27
C GLY A 67 -13.47 -16.01 17.19
N VAL A 68 -12.92 -15.57 16.06
CA VAL A 68 -13.68 -14.96 14.95
C VAL A 68 -13.84 -15.96 13.80
N THR A 69 -15.08 -16.25 13.42
CA THR A 69 -15.40 -17.20 12.35
C THR A 69 -15.62 -16.53 10.98
N HIS A 70 -16.01 -15.25 10.96
CA HIS A 70 -16.29 -14.51 9.74
C HIS A 70 -16.10 -12.99 9.91
N GLU A 71 -15.96 -12.27 8.82
CA GLU A 71 -15.67 -10.83 8.79
C GLU A 71 -16.76 -9.90 9.34
N PHE A 72 -17.99 -10.39 9.48
CA PHE A 72 -19.13 -9.62 9.98
C PHE A 72 -19.37 -9.75 11.50
N SER A 73 -18.43 -10.31 12.25
CA SER A 73 -18.57 -10.48 13.70
C SER A 73 -18.00 -9.30 14.47
N TYR A 74 -18.23 -9.33 15.78
CA TYR A 74 -17.66 -8.41 16.76
C TYR A 74 -16.74 -9.17 17.70
N ILE A 75 -15.80 -8.45 18.33
CA ILE A 75 -14.90 -8.98 19.35
C ILE A 75 -15.22 -8.27 20.65
N THR A 76 -15.48 -9.03 21.72
CA THR A 76 -15.79 -8.46 23.03
C THR A 76 -14.64 -7.56 23.50
N GLY A 77 -14.98 -6.36 23.96
CA GLY A 77 -13.99 -5.38 24.44
C GLY A 77 -13.32 -4.55 23.35
N ILE A 78 -13.66 -4.75 22.06
CA ILE A 78 -13.16 -3.92 20.95
C ILE A 78 -14.31 -3.07 20.40
N THR A 79 -14.01 -1.79 20.11
CA THR A 79 -15.03 -0.83 19.65
C THR A 79 -15.43 -1.07 18.19
N GLU A 80 -14.46 -1.39 17.34
CA GLU A 80 -14.64 -1.66 15.92
C GLU A 80 -15.12 -3.10 15.67
N ASP A 81 -15.98 -3.28 14.67
CA ASP A 81 -16.29 -4.61 14.13
C ASP A 81 -15.12 -5.17 13.30
N VAL A 82 -15.14 -6.48 13.03
CA VAL A 82 -14.07 -7.15 12.30
C VAL A 82 -13.89 -6.58 10.88
N SER A 83 -14.99 -6.21 10.22
CA SER A 83 -14.94 -5.60 8.88
C SER A 83 -14.18 -4.27 8.89
N ARG A 84 -14.40 -3.45 9.92
CA ARG A 84 -13.72 -2.17 10.13
C ARG A 84 -12.25 -2.38 10.46
N ILE A 85 -11.92 -3.38 11.28
CA ILE A 85 -10.52 -3.77 11.54
C ILE A 85 -9.82 -4.15 10.23
N ILE A 86 -10.44 -5.00 9.40
CA ILE A 86 -9.92 -5.38 8.08
C ILE A 86 -9.68 -4.14 7.19
N LEU A 87 -10.63 -3.20 7.15
CA LEU A 87 -10.50 -1.97 6.36
C LEU A 87 -9.39 -1.04 6.88
N ASN A 88 -9.17 -1.00 8.19
CA ASN A 88 -8.08 -0.23 8.78
C ASN A 88 -6.72 -0.91 8.50
N LEU A 89 -6.64 -2.23 8.59
CA LEU A 89 -5.44 -3.00 8.23
C LEU A 89 -5.05 -2.80 6.76
N LYS A 90 -6.02 -2.71 5.84
CA LYS A 90 -5.77 -2.38 4.42
C LYS A 90 -5.18 -0.99 4.19
N GLN A 91 -5.26 -0.09 5.16
CA GLN A 91 -4.65 1.25 5.08
C GLN A 91 -3.22 1.29 5.64
N VAL A 92 -2.75 0.21 6.27
CA VAL A 92 -1.37 0.10 6.75
C VAL A 92 -0.42 0.05 5.56
N ARG A 93 0.61 0.90 5.59
CA ARG A 93 1.64 1.00 4.55
C ARG A 93 2.88 0.28 5.05
N ILE A 94 3.21 -0.81 4.39
CA ILE A 94 4.27 -1.73 4.80
C ILE A 94 5.36 -1.71 3.75
N LYS A 95 6.61 -1.64 4.22
CA LYS A 95 7.77 -1.94 3.41
C LYS A 95 8.40 -3.22 3.94
N TYR A 96 8.41 -4.24 3.09
CA TYR A 96 8.97 -5.55 3.36
C TYR A 96 9.69 -6.05 2.10
N GLU A 97 10.99 -6.26 2.21
CA GLU A 97 11.87 -6.66 1.10
C GLU A 97 12.48 -8.03 1.39
N PRO A 98 11.74 -9.13 1.13
CA PRO A 98 12.30 -10.47 1.26
C PRO A 98 13.35 -10.76 0.19
N GLU A 99 14.24 -11.71 0.48
CA GLU A 99 15.21 -12.21 -0.50
C GLU A 99 14.53 -12.97 -1.65
N ASP A 100 13.44 -13.70 -1.33
CA ASP A 100 12.58 -14.39 -2.29
C ASP A 100 11.19 -13.71 -2.34
N LYS A 101 10.70 -13.39 -3.54
CA LYS A 101 9.42 -12.70 -3.71
C LYS A 101 8.21 -13.52 -3.25
N ASP A 102 8.31 -14.85 -3.30
CA ASP A 102 7.23 -15.75 -2.86
C ASP A 102 7.23 -15.95 -1.34
N GLN A 103 8.20 -15.39 -0.62
CA GLN A 103 8.31 -15.52 0.83
C GLN A 103 7.34 -14.57 1.54
N SER A 104 6.29 -15.15 2.13
CA SER A 104 5.42 -14.42 3.05
C SER A 104 5.98 -14.38 4.47
N LYS A 105 5.52 -13.42 5.26
CA LYS A 105 5.89 -13.25 6.66
C LYS A 105 4.63 -13.19 7.52
N ILE A 106 4.60 -13.96 8.61
CA ILE A 106 3.51 -13.92 9.59
C ILE A 106 3.94 -13.06 10.78
N ILE A 107 3.09 -12.09 11.14
CA ILE A 107 3.18 -11.31 12.37
C ILE A 107 2.13 -11.83 13.33
N HIS A 108 2.55 -12.16 14.55
CA HIS A 108 1.64 -12.48 15.66
C HIS A 108 1.45 -11.25 16.53
N VAL A 109 0.20 -10.92 16.86
CA VAL A 109 -0.17 -9.81 17.73
C VAL A 109 -1.06 -10.33 18.85
N GLU A 110 -0.69 -10.02 20.09
CA GLU A 110 -1.49 -10.24 21.27
C GLU A 110 -1.59 -8.92 22.05
N MET A 111 -2.82 -8.45 22.27
CA MET A 111 -3.09 -7.23 23.04
C MET A 111 -4.17 -7.51 24.08
N LYS A 112 -3.95 -7.03 25.30
CA LYS A 112 -4.85 -7.19 26.44
C LYS A 112 -5.05 -5.87 27.17
N GLY A 113 -6.28 -5.65 27.62
CA GLY A 113 -6.65 -4.46 28.39
C GLY A 113 -6.83 -3.22 27.52
N PRO A 114 -7.02 -2.05 28.16
CA PRO A 114 -7.44 -0.84 27.47
C PRO A 114 -6.29 -0.19 26.69
N GLY A 115 -6.57 0.31 25.49
CA GLY A 115 -5.57 0.97 24.66
C GLY A 115 -5.96 1.13 23.19
N TYR A 116 -4.98 1.49 22.38
CA TYR A 116 -5.13 1.59 20.93
C TYR A 116 -4.20 0.59 20.26
N PHE A 117 -4.76 -0.27 19.42
CA PHE A 117 -3.96 -1.04 18.48
C PHE A 117 -3.62 -0.15 17.30
N LYS A 118 -2.35 0.17 17.12
CA LYS A 118 -1.84 1.02 16.05
C LYS A 118 -1.00 0.22 15.05
N ALA A 119 -0.86 0.76 13.84
CA ALA A 119 -0.01 0.19 12.82
C ALA A 119 1.45 0.02 13.29
N GLY A 120 1.95 0.93 14.13
CA GLY A 120 3.29 0.82 14.70
C GLY A 120 3.51 -0.44 15.55
N ASP A 121 2.46 -1.01 16.14
CA ASP A 121 2.56 -2.23 16.96
C ASP A 121 2.84 -3.48 16.10
N LEU A 122 2.72 -3.37 14.77
CA LEU A 122 3.09 -4.41 13.82
C LEU A 122 4.60 -4.46 13.53
N ALA A 123 5.38 -3.46 13.94
CA ALA A 123 6.83 -3.39 13.70
C ALA A 123 7.63 -4.29 14.66
N VAL A 124 7.24 -5.57 14.77
CA VAL A 124 7.83 -6.55 15.69
C VAL A 124 9.13 -7.18 15.17
N ASP A 125 9.42 -7.01 13.88
CA ASP A 125 10.56 -7.63 13.19
C ASP A 125 11.34 -6.56 12.40
N SER A 126 12.67 -6.64 12.43
CA SER A 126 13.55 -5.68 11.74
C SER A 126 13.42 -5.66 10.22
N SER A 127 12.85 -6.71 9.62
CA SER A 127 12.59 -6.80 8.17
C SER A 127 11.34 -6.04 7.72
N ILE A 128 10.51 -5.58 8.67
CA ILE A 128 9.24 -4.90 8.40
C ILE A 128 9.33 -3.45 8.86
N GLU A 129 9.12 -2.53 7.93
CA GLU A 129 9.04 -1.09 8.21
C GLU A 129 7.60 -0.61 7.98
N ILE A 130 7.00 -0.06 9.04
CA ILE A 130 5.65 0.54 8.99
C ILE A 130 5.77 2.03 8.69
N MET A 131 5.24 2.46 7.55
CA MET A 131 5.43 3.84 7.07
C MET A 131 4.41 4.85 7.63
N ASN A 132 3.33 4.36 8.25
CA ASN A 132 2.29 5.18 8.89
C ASN A 132 1.96 4.66 10.31
N PRO A 133 2.92 4.71 11.25
CA PRO A 133 2.79 4.04 12.55
C PRO A 133 1.65 4.57 13.42
N ASP A 134 1.22 5.81 13.22
CA ASP A 134 0.16 6.46 14.00
C ASP A 134 -1.26 6.01 13.62
N LEU A 135 -1.43 5.26 12.53
CA LEU A 135 -2.74 4.77 12.10
C LEU A 135 -3.34 3.84 13.17
N VAL A 136 -4.47 4.24 13.74
CA VAL A 136 -5.23 3.40 14.69
C VAL A 136 -6.00 2.34 13.90
N ILE A 137 -5.76 1.08 14.25
CA ILE A 137 -6.44 -0.09 13.67
C ILE A 137 -7.69 -0.43 14.48
N ALA A 138 -7.57 -0.46 15.81
CA ALA A 138 -8.67 -0.78 16.71
C ALA A 138 -8.51 -0.09 18.08
N THR A 139 -9.62 0.08 18.78
CA THR A 139 -9.71 0.65 20.12
C THR A 139 -10.16 -0.43 21.10
N LEU A 140 -9.34 -0.66 22.12
CA LEU A 140 -9.48 -1.73 23.11
C LEU A 140 -9.96 -1.15 24.45
N ASN A 141 -10.95 -1.80 25.07
CA ASN A 141 -11.47 -1.50 26.39
C ASN A 141 -10.83 -2.41 27.47
N GLU A 142 -11.23 -2.26 28.74
CA GLU A 142 -10.64 -2.99 29.86
C GLU A 142 -10.71 -4.53 29.71
N ASP A 143 -11.81 -5.04 29.16
CA ASP A 143 -12.05 -6.48 28.95
C ASP A 143 -11.51 -7.00 27.60
N ALA A 144 -10.76 -6.20 26.86
CA ALA A 144 -10.28 -6.58 25.54
C ALA A 144 -9.18 -7.65 25.61
N ASN A 145 -9.33 -8.68 24.78
CA ASN A 145 -8.30 -9.68 24.52
C ASN A 145 -8.27 -9.97 23.01
N LEU A 146 -7.33 -9.34 22.30
CA LEU A 146 -7.15 -9.50 20.86
C LEU A 146 -5.93 -10.38 20.61
N VAL A 147 -6.16 -11.51 19.94
CA VAL A 147 -5.09 -12.39 19.42
C VAL A 147 -5.30 -12.54 17.92
N MET A 148 -4.30 -12.16 17.13
CA MET A 148 -4.37 -12.28 15.68
C MET A 148 -3.02 -12.59 15.03
N ASP A 149 -3.09 -13.29 13.91
CA ASP A 149 -1.98 -13.46 12.97
C ASP A 149 -2.27 -12.70 11.69
N LEU A 150 -1.26 -11.99 11.18
CA LEU A 150 -1.33 -11.25 9.92
C LEU A 150 -0.24 -11.78 8.98
N GLU A 151 -0.63 -12.14 7.77
CA GLU A 151 0.31 -12.52 6.73
C GLU A 151 0.61 -11.31 5.84
N ILE A 152 1.90 -11.01 5.67
CA ILE A 152 2.41 -9.98 4.76
C ILE A 152 3.03 -10.68 3.56
N GLN A 153 2.64 -10.22 2.37
CA GLN A 153 3.17 -10.67 1.09
C GLN A 153 3.60 -9.49 0.25
N ARG A 154 4.56 -9.74 -0.65
CA ARG A 154 4.98 -8.81 -1.70
C ARG A 154 4.31 -9.22 -3.02
N GLY A 155 3.78 -8.26 -3.77
CA GLY A 155 3.10 -8.49 -5.05
C GLY A 155 3.01 -7.25 -5.92
#